data_AF-A0A3C1KZG9-F1
#
_entry.id   AF-A0A3C1KZG9-F1
#
_cell.length_a   1.000
_cell.length_b   1.000
_cell.length_c   1.000
_cell.angle_alpha   90.00
_cell.angle_beta   90.00
_cell.angle_gamma   90.00
#
_symmetry.space_group_name_H-M   'P 1'
#
loop_
_entity.id
_entity.type
_entity.pdbx_description
1 polymer ?
#
loop_
_entity_poly.entity_id
_entity_poly.type
_entity_poly.pdbx_seq_one_letter_code
_entity_poly.pdbx_strand_id
1 'polypeptide(L)'
;MPIIEPEVDIHSANKAQAEQILYTNLTRQIGSLTAGQHIMLKLTLPEQDNLYADFVSDDNVVRVVALSGGYSRDEACSRLGRNHGMIASFSRALTQGLNANQSDSEFDTTLDASINEICAASHT
;
A
#
# COMPACT_ATOMS: atom_id res chain seq x y z
N MET A 1 2.15 17.05 -5.99
CA MET A 1 1.58 16.15 -4.96
C MET A 1 2.68 15.24 -4.47
N PRO A 2 3.21 15.39 -3.24
CA PRO A 2 4.22 14.49 -2.68
C PRO A 2 3.59 13.18 -2.19
N ILE A 3 4.32 12.07 -2.33
CA ILE A 3 4.03 10.80 -1.68
C ILE A 3 5.01 10.64 -0.52
N ILE A 4 4.52 10.51 0.71
CA ILE A 4 5.33 10.28 1.90
C ILE A 4 5.33 8.78 2.18
N GLU A 5 6.51 8.15 2.21
CA GLU A 5 6.68 6.69 2.33
C GLU A 5 7.42 6.29 3.62
N PRO A 6 6.77 6.38 4.80
CA PRO A 6 7.34 5.90 6.06
C PRO A 6 7.10 4.39 6.21
N GLU A 7 7.92 3.58 5.54
CA GLU A 7 7.85 2.12 5.60
C GLU A 7 8.14 1.57 7.01
N VAL A 8 7.27 0.69 7.49
CA VAL A 8 7.54 -0.20 8.64
C VAL A 8 7.97 -1.55 8.09
N ASP A 9 9.12 -2.05 8.52
CA ASP A 9 9.65 -3.36 8.11
C ASP A 9 8.68 -4.50 8.51
N ILE A 10 8.32 -5.33 7.53
CA ILE A 10 7.39 -6.44 7.70
C ILE A 10 7.93 -7.54 8.62
N HIS A 11 9.25 -7.59 8.83
CA HIS A 11 9.92 -8.56 9.70
C HIS A 11 10.17 -8.05 11.12
N SER A 12 9.78 -6.81 11.42
CA SER A 12 9.94 -6.25 12.76
C SER A 12 9.15 -7.06 13.79
N ALA A 13 9.83 -7.53 14.85
CA ALA A 13 9.18 -8.20 15.97
C ALA A 13 8.14 -7.32 16.69
N ASN A 14 8.22 -6.00 16.51
CA ASN A 14 7.33 -5.00 17.11
C ASN A 14 6.52 -4.24 16.05
N LYS A 15 6.24 -4.87 14.89
CA LYS A 15 5.57 -4.22 13.75
C LYS A 15 4.27 -3.48 14.15
N ALA A 16 3.35 -4.15 14.84
CA ALA A 16 2.09 -3.53 15.28
C ALA A 16 2.30 -2.31 16.19
N GLN A 17 3.29 -2.35 17.08
CA GLN A 17 3.62 -1.21 17.94
C GLN A 17 4.24 -0.06 17.12
N ALA A 18 5.14 -0.37 16.18
CA ALA A 18 5.74 0.62 15.28
C ALA A 18 4.68 1.30 14.40
N GLU A 19 3.71 0.53 13.88
CA GLU A 19 2.57 1.04 13.12
C GLU A 19 1.70 1.98 13.95
N GLN A 20 1.44 1.66 15.23
CA GLN A 20 0.68 2.53 16.12
C GLN A 20 1.42 3.85 16.43
N ILE A 21 2.75 3.78 16.61
CA ILE A 21 3.59 4.98 16.78
C ILE A 21 3.54 5.82 15.50
N LEU A 22 3.68 5.18 14.33
CA LEU A 22 3.60 5.84 13.04
C LEU A 22 2.25 6.52 12.85
N TYR A 23 1.14 5.79 13.07
CA TYR A 23 -0.22 6.31 13.03
C TYR A 23 -0.35 7.58 13.87
N THR A 24 0.01 7.50 15.14
CA THR A 24 -0.08 8.63 16.09
C THR A 24 0.68 9.86 15.60
N ASN A 25 1.86 9.65 15.01
CA ASN A 25 2.66 10.76 14.48
C ASN A 25 2.08 11.32 13.17
N LEU A 26 1.62 10.46 12.26
CA LEU A 26 0.97 10.87 11.02
C LEU A 26 -0.30 11.69 11.31
N THR A 27 -1.17 11.23 12.21
CA THR A 27 -2.38 11.99 12.61
C THR A 27 -2.03 13.41 13.05
N ARG A 28 -0.96 13.58 13.84
CA ARG A 28 -0.51 14.90 14.30
C ARG A 28 0.00 15.77 13.15
N GLN A 29 0.77 15.20 12.22
CA GLN A 29 1.33 15.95 11.10
C GLN A 29 0.27 16.30 10.05
N ILE A 30 -0.69 15.41 9.82
CA ILE A 30 -1.83 15.66 8.93
C ILE A 30 -2.68 16.79 9.51
N GLY A 31 -2.96 16.77 10.82
CA GLY A 31 -3.70 17.82 11.51
C GLY A 31 -3.01 19.20 11.55
N SER A 32 -1.72 19.30 11.18
CA SER A 32 -1.02 20.58 11.06
C SER A 32 -0.98 21.12 9.62
N LEU A 33 -1.46 20.35 8.65
CA LEU A 33 -1.56 20.79 7.26
C LEU A 33 -2.62 21.89 7.12
N THR A 34 -2.28 22.93 6.39
CA THR A 34 -3.22 24.00 6.05
C THR A 34 -4.06 23.63 4.84
N ALA A 35 -5.22 24.27 4.68
CA ALA A 35 -6.07 24.05 3.51
C ALA A 35 -5.28 24.28 2.19
N GLY A 36 -5.34 23.30 1.29
CA GLY A 36 -4.60 23.29 0.03
C GLY A 36 -3.23 22.59 0.11
N GLN A 37 -2.78 22.16 1.29
CA GLN A 37 -1.64 21.27 1.44
C GLN A 37 -2.09 19.82 1.36
N HIS A 38 -1.91 19.25 0.17
CA HIS A 38 -2.29 17.88 -0.09
C HIS A 38 -1.09 16.95 -0.13
N ILE A 39 -1.27 15.76 0.42
CA ILE A 39 -0.28 14.68 0.41
C ILE A 39 -0.93 13.37 -0.06
N MET A 40 -0.08 12.43 -0.45
CA MET A 40 -0.42 11.01 -0.51
C MET A 40 0.47 10.26 0.48
N LEU A 41 -0.04 9.18 1.03
CA LEU A 41 0.71 8.31 1.95
C LEU A 41 0.96 6.98 1.28
N LYS A 42 2.21 6.50 1.31
CA LYS A 42 2.57 5.14 0.92
C LYS A 42 3.00 4.36 2.16
N LEU A 43 2.17 3.44 2.62
CA LEU A 43 2.34 2.78 3.93
C LEU A 43 2.49 1.27 3.76
N THR A 44 3.16 0.64 4.72
CA THR A 44 3.15 -0.82 4.85
C THR A 44 1.74 -1.31 5.14
N LEU A 45 1.35 -2.46 4.58
CA LEU A 45 0.10 -3.13 4.92
C LEU A 45 0.06 -3.45 6.43
N PRO A 46 -0.93 -2.92 7.18
CA PRO A 46 -0.90 -2.97 8.64
C PRO A 46 -1.17 -4.37 9.20
N GLU A 47 -0.77 -4.62 10.45
CA GLU A 47 -1.18 -5.83 11.18
C GLU A 47 -2.65 -5.75 11.61
N GLN A 48 -3.12 -4.56 11.97
CA GLN A 48 -4.53 -4.31 12.26
C GLN A 48 -5.25 -3.85 10.99
N ASP A 49 -6.23 -4.65 10.54
CA ASP A 49 -7.06 -4.30 9.38
C ASP A 49 -7.73 -2.93 9.59
N ASN A 50 -7.69 -2.08 8.56
CA ASN A 50 -8.22 -0.71 8.55
C ASN A 50 -7.56 0.27 9.54
N LEU A 51 -6.34 0.01 10.03
CA LEU A 51 -5.60 0.95 10.90
C LEU A 51 -5.52 2.38 10.33
N TYR A 52 -5.46 2.53 9.01
CA TYR A 52 -5.31 3.82 8.32
C TYR A 52 -6.61 4.38 7.71
N ALA A 53 -7.78 3.86 8.10
CA ALA A 53 -9.06 4.28 7.51
C ALA A 53 -9.33 5.78 7.69
N ASP A 54 -8.95 6.37 8.83
CA ASP A 54 -9.11 7.80 9.09
C ASP A 54 -8.25 8.67 8.17
N PHE A 55 -7.15 8.14 7.62
CA PHE A 55 -6.33 8.87 6.64
C PHE A 55 -6.90 8.77 5.22
N VAL A 56 -7.67 7.72 4.92
CA VAL A 56 -8.37 7.60 3.63
C VAL A 56 -9.49 8.64 3.52
N SER A 57 -10.10 9.03 4.65
CA SER A 57 -11.21 9.97 4.72
C SER A 57 -10.81 11.43 4.97
N ASP A 58 -9.52 11.74 5.12
CA ASP A 58 -9.01 13.09 5.41
C ASP A 58 -8.88 13.94 4.13
N ASP A 59 -9.39 15.18 4.16
CA ASP A 59 -9.40 16.08 3.00
C ASP A 59 -7.99 16.48 2.49
N ASN A 60 -6.99 16.47 3.37
CA ASN A 60 -5.59 16.76 3.01
C ASN A 60 -4.84 15.52 2.53
N VAL A 61 -5.39 14.32 2.72
CA VAL A 61 -4.81 13.06 2.22
C VAL A 61 -5.56 12.61 0.97
N VAL A 62 -4.95 12.87 -0.18
CA VAL A 62 -5.59 12.61 -1.48
C VAL A 62 -5.78 11.11 -1.71
N ARG A 63 -4.79 10.28 -1.34
CA ARG A 63 -4.86 8.83 -1.41
C ARG A 63 -3.88 8.18 -0.43
N VAL A 64 -4.28 7.03 0.08
CA VAL A 64 -3.41 6.09 0.79
C VAL A 64 -3.11 4.92 -0.15
N VAL A 65 -1.83 4.67 -0.38
CA VAL A 65 -1.35 3.57 -1.23
C VAL A 65 -0.48 2.62 -0.43
N ALA A 66 -0.45 1.34 -0.79
CA ALA A 66 0.26 0.30 -0.05
C ALA A 66 1.54 -0.14 -0.78
N LEU A 67 2.64 -0.26 -0.04
CA LEU A 67 3.81 -1.01 -0.51
C LEU A 67 3.67 -2.49 -0.13
N SER A 68 4.21 -3.39 -0.97
CA SER A 68 4.18 -4.83 -0.67
C SER A 68 5.21 -5.23 0.39
N GLY A 69 6.28 -4.44 0.59
CA GLY A 69 7.21 -4.57 1.73
C GLY A 69 8.03 -5.87 1.79
N GLY A 70 7.90 -6.77 0.81
CA GLY A 70 8.51 -8.10 0.82
C GLY A 70 7.51 -9.25 0.87
N TYR A 71 6.21 -8.98 1.08
CA TYR A 71 5.16 -9.97 0.87
C TYR A 71 5.12 -10.43 -0.59
N SER A 72 4.72 -11.68 -0.80
CA SER A 72 4.32 -12.17 -2.13
C SER A 72 3.13 -11.36 -2.65
N ARG A 73 2.90 -11.36 -3.97
CA ARG A 73 1.73 -10.71 -4.55
C ARG A 73 0.42 -11.19 -3.91
N ASP A 74 0.26 -12.50 -3.76
CA ASP A 74 -0.94 -13.11 -3.17
C ASP A 74 -1.18 -12.66 -1.72
N GLU A 75 -0.14 -12.65 -0.87
CA GLU A 75 -0.27 -12.19 0.51
C GLU A 75 -0.54 -10.68 0.57
N ALA A 76 0.17 -9.89 -0.26
CA ALA A 76 -0.03 -8.45 -0.32
C ALA A 76 -1.45 -8.08 -0.77
N CYS A 77 -2.00 -8.79 -1.77
CA CYS A 77 -3.37 -8.59 -2.25
C CYS A 77 -4.42 -9.01 -1.21
N SER A 78 -4.21 -10.16 -0.55
CA SER A 78 -5.08 -10.62 0.55
C SER A 78 -5.13 -9.63 1.71
N ARG A 79 -3.97 -9.10 2.13
CA ARG A 79 -3.88 -8.06 3.17
C ARG A 79 -4.51 -6.75 2.71
N LEU A 80 -4.23 -6.31 1.48
CA LEU A 80 -4.79 -5.08 0.91
C LEU A 80 -6.31 -5.12 0.85
N GLY A 81 -6.90 -6.25 0.44
CA GLY A 81 -8.35 -6.42 0.35
C GLY A 81 -9.10 -6.28 1.69
N ARG A 82 -8.41 -6.23 2.82
CA ARG A 82 -8.98 -5.99 4.16
C ARG A 82 -8.88 -4.53 4.62
N ASN A 83 -8.25 -3.66 3.83
CA ASN A 83 -8.00 -2.25 4.14
C ASN A 83 -8.76 -1.35 3.15
N HIS A 84 -9.99 -1.00 3.50
CA HIS A 84 -10.94 -0.32 2.62
C HIS A 84 -10.43 1.07 2.19
N GLY A 85 -10.55 1.37 0.90
CA GLY A 85 -10.10 2.62 0.29
C GLY A 85 -8.58 2.82 0.19
N MET A 86 -7.77 1.83 0.60
CA MET A 86 -6.34 1.78 0.33
C MET A 86 -6.09 1.07 -1.01
N ILE A 87 -5.19 1.60 -1.84
CA ILE A 87 -4.87 1.00 -3.16
C ILE A 87 -3.42 0.53 -3.24
N ALA A 88 -3.09 -0.38 -4.15
CA ALA A 88 -1.71 -0.85 -4.29
C ALA A 88 -0.76 0.20 -4.92
N SER A 89 0.47 0.23 -4.44
CA SER A 89 1.65 0.83 -5.09
C SER A 89 2.80 -0.18 -5.06
N PHE A 90 2.58 -1.32 -5.73
CA PHE A 90 3.48 -2.45 -5.74
C PHE A 90 4.52 -2.34 -6.86
N SER A 91 5.78 -2.67 -6.54
CA SER A 91 6.87 -2.79 -7.51
C SER A 91 7.19 -4.25 -7.78
N ARG A 92 8.06 -4.88 -6.98
CA ARG A 92 8.45 -6.29 -7.13
C ARG A 92 7.26 -7.25 -7.18
N ALA A 93 6.22 -6.99 -6.39
CA ALA A 93 5.01 -7.83 -6.40
C ALA A 93 4.21 -7.71 -7.71
N LEU A 94 4.22 -6.54 -8.38
CA LEU A 94 3.62 -6.40 -9.72
C LEU A 94 4.37 -7.25 -10.76
N THR A 95 5.70 -7.28 -10.67
CA THR A 95 6.55 -7.99 -11.64
C THR A 95 6.85 -9.44 -11.25
N GLN A 96 6.23 -9.97 -10.18
CA GLN A 96 6.50 -11.33 -9.70
C GLN A 96 6.07 -12.36 -10.75
N GLY A 97 7.00 -13.23 -11.12
CA GLY A 97 6.80 -14.25 -12.17
C GLY A 97 7.30 -13.81 -13.55
N LEU A 98 7.53 -12.52 -13.78
CA LEU A 98 8.11 -12.03 -15.03
C LEU A 98 9.61 -12.32 -15.11
N ASN A 99 10.07 -12.72 -16.28
CA ASN A 99 11.50 -12.90 -16.55
C ASN A 99 11.85 -12.69 -18.03
N ALA A 100 13.12 -12.43 -18.30
CA ALA A 100 13.61 -12.06 -19.64
C ALA A 100 13.57 -13.18 -20.69
N ASN A 101 13.30 -14.43 -20.30
CA ASN A 101 13.26 -15.58 -21.22
C ASN A 101 11.83 -15.98 -21.63
N GLN A 102 10.81 -15.30 -21.13
CA GLN A 102 9.42 -15.54 -21.53
C GLN A 102 9.22 -15.13 -22.98
N SER A 103 8.32 -15.83 -23.68
CA SER A 103 7.72 -15.27 -24.89
C SER A 103 6.85 -14.05 -24.55
N ASP A 104 6.66 -13.16 -25.53
CA ASP A 104 5.78 -11.98 -25.37
C ASP A 104 4.39 -12.38 -24.85
N SER A 105 3.81 -13.47 -25.37
CA SER A 105 2.49 -13.95 -24.94
C SER A 105 2.46 -14.42 -23.48
N GLU A 106 3.51 -15.08 -22.99
CA GLU A 106 3.59 -15.53 -21.59
C GLU A 106 3.82 -14.34 -20.65
N PHE A 107 4.65 -13.39 -21.08
CA PHE A 107 4.89 -12.14 -20.36
C PHE A 107 3.57 -11.36 -20.19
N ASP A 108 2.86 -11.09 -21.29
CA ASP A 108 1.60 -10.35 -21.29
C ASP A 108 0.55 -11.05 -20.42
N THR A 109 0.39 -12.37 -20.57
CA THR A 109 -0.55 -13.15 -19.75
C THR A 109 -0.23 -13.06 -18.26
N THR A 110 1.06 -13.10 -17.90
CA THR A 110 1.50 -13.01 -16.49
C THR A 110 1.28 -11.61 -15.92
N LEU A 111 1.57 -10.57 -16.72
CA LEU A 111 1.38 -9.18 -16.31
C LEU A 111 -0.11 -8.85 -16.16
N ASP A 112 -0.95 -9.27 -17.09
CA ASP A 112 -2.41 -9.09 -17.02
C ASP A 112 -3.01 -9.76 -15.78
N ALA A 113 -2.60 -11.00 -15.50
CA ALA A 113 -3.02 -11.69 -14.28
C ALA A 113 -2.62 -10.92 -13.01
N SER A 114 -1.39 -10.41 -12.98
CA SER A 114 -0.87 -9.62 -11.85
C SER A 114 -1.64 -8.31 -11.67
N ILE A 115 -1.92 -7.59 -12.76
CA ILE A 115 -2.71 -6.35 -12.75
C ILE A 115 -4.12 -6.62 -12.26
N ASN A 116 -4.79 -7.66 -12.78
CA ASN A 116 -6.17 -7.98 -12.41
C ASN A 116 -6.31 -8.32 -10.92
N GLU A 117 -5.38 -9.11 -10.38
CA GLU A 117 -5.35 -9.46 -8.96
C GLU A 117 -5.16 -8.22 -8.08
N ILE A 118 -4.18 -7.38 -8.40
CA ILE A 118 -3.87 -6.16 -7.67
C ILE A 118 -5.02 -5.14 -7.76
N CYS A 119 -5.65 -5.03 -8.93
CA CYS A 119 -6.79 -4.17 -9.18
C CYS A 119 -8.00 -4.60 -8.32
N ALA A 120 -8.33 -5.89 -8.32
CA ALA A 120 -9.41 -6.44 -7.50
C ALA A 120 -9.18 -6.17 -6.00
N ALA A 121 -7.95 -6.37 -5.51
CA ALA A 121 -7.61 -6.09 -4.12
C ALA A 121 -7.63 -4.59 -3.77
N SER A 122 -7.40 -3.71 -4.74
CA SER A 122 -7.43 -2.24 -4.56
C SER A 122 -8.84 -1.64 -4.67
N HIS A 123 -9.85 -2.44 -5.00
CA HIS A 123 -11.24 -2.02 -5.23
C HIS A 123 -12.15 -2.36 -4.03
N THR A 124 -11.68 -2.09 -2.80
CA THR A 124 -12.38 -2.37 -1.54
C THR A 124 -12.87 -1.14 -0.82
#